data_AF-A0A830BWV9-F1
#
_entry.id   AF-A0A830BWV9-F1
#
_cell.length_a   1.000
_cell.length_b   1.000
_cell.length_c   1.000
_cell.angle_alpha   90.00
_cell.angle_beta   90.00
_cell.angle_gamma   90.00
#
_symmetry.space_group_name_H-M   'P 1'
#
loop_
_entity.id
_entity.type
_entity.pdbx_description
1 polymer ?
#
loop_
_entity_poly.entity_id
_entity_poly.type
_entity_poly.pdbx_seq_one_letter_code
_entity_poly.pdbx_strand_id
1 'polypeptide(L)'
;MAVKHTFSRYKEAVGMQIEAFWKRNYLVVLGSGGVVVCILLWRVLFGVANTFIGFSEGMSKYAFLAFPSAIVAFTGLYYRSKLTINPDKVYRMAMRKLNTSAGILEVMGAPLTGTDLRAYVMSGGGVSLKNFDLRLRSKRCFLIFPISGSERKGLVSVEVKKKKGQYDMKLLAVDVPMASGPDQRLFLIGDEEEYRIGGGLISELRDPVVKALAATKEFDARDESKNL
;
A
#
# COMPACT_ATOMS: atom_id res chain seq x y z
N MET A 1 38.91 15.27 -21.66
CA MET A 1 37.82 14.30 -21.46
C MET A 1 37.76 13.67 -20.05
N ALA A 2 38.84 13.70 -19.26
CA ALA A 2 38.86 13.12 -17.91
C ALA A 2 37.95 13.81 -16.87
N VAL A 3 37.82 15.14 -16.91
CA VAL A 3 37.04 15.92 -15.93
C VAL A 3 35.54 15.59 -15.95
N LYS A 4 34.97 15.29 -17.13
CA LYS A 4 33.55 14.91 -17.27
C LYS A 4 33.26 13.53 -16.64
N HIS A 5 34.21 12.60 -16.72
CA HIS A 5 34.08 11.26 -16.11
C HIS A 5 34.21 11.30 -14.59
N THR A 6 35.11 12.13 -14.05
CA THR A 6 35.24 12.32 -12.60
C THR A 6 34.00 13.01 -12.02
N PHE A 7 33.44 13.99 -12.75
CA PHE A 7 32.21 14.68 -12.34
C PHE A 7 30.98 13.77 -12.38
N SER A 8 30.89 12.84 -13.34
CA SER A 8 29.77 11.88 -13.40
C SER A 8 29.82 10.88 -12.24
N ARG A 9 30.99 10.32 -11.92
CA ARG A 9 31.17 9.40 -10.78
C ARG A 9 30.90 10.10 -9.44
N TYR A 10 31.31 11.36 -9.29
CA TYR A 10 31.02 12.13 -8.08
C TYR A 10 29.53 12.44 -7.94
N LYS A 11 28.86 12.78 -9.05
CA LYS A 11 27.42 13.03 -9.10
C LYS A 11 26.61 11.76 -8.79
N GLU A 12 27.06 10.60 -9.23
CA GLU A 12 26.46 9.30 -8.91
C GLU A 12 26.68 8.91 -7.43
N ALA A 13 27.89 9.08 -6.90
CA ALA A 13 28.21 8.79 -5.50
C ALA A 13 27.42 9.70 -4.53
N VAL A 14 27.35 10.99 -4.82
CA VAL A 14 26.54 11.95 -4.07
C VAL A 14 25.05 11.64 -4.20
N GLY A 15 24.59 11.25 -5.39
CA GLY A 15 23.21 10.81 -5.62
C GLY A 15 22.82 9.61 -4.75
N MET A 16 23.70 8.61 -4.63
CA MET A 16 23.47 7.44 -3.77
C MET A 16 23.48 7.77 -2.28
N GLN A 17 24.38 8.66 -1.82
CA GLN A 17 24.39 9.12 -0.43
C GLN A 17 23.16 9.95 -0.08
N ILE A 18 22.72 10.83 -0.99
CA ILE A 18 21.48 11.59 -0.86
C ILE A 18 20.28 10.65 -0.82
N GLU A 19 20.22 9.63 -1.69
CA GLU A 19 19.12 8.66 -1.69
C GLU A 19 19.08 7.84 -0.40
N ALA A 20 20.24 7.43 0.12
CA ALA A 20 20.35 6.72 1.40
C ALA A 20 19.92 7.62 2.57
N PHE A 21 20.34 8.88 2.58
CA PHE A 21 19.94 9.86 3.58
C PHE A 21 18.43 10.15 3.53
N TRP A 22 17.86 10.30 2.34
CA TRP A 22 16.42 10.49 2.15
C TRP A 22 15.59 9.29 2.58
N LYS A 23 16.03 8.07 2.28
CA LYS A 23 15.34 6.85 2.74
C LYS A 23 15.39 6.72 4.25
N ARG A 24 16.53 7.02 4.87
CA ARG A 24 16.72 6.92 6.33
C ARG A 24 15.97 8.01 7.09
N ASN A 25 15.94 9.23 6.58
CA ASN A 25 15.41 10.41 7.27
C ASN A 25 14.16 11.00 6.60
N TYR A 26 13.40 10.20 5.85
CA TYR A 26 12.24 10.66 5.08
C TYR A 26 11.24 11.48 5.92
N LEU A 27 10.97 11.06 7.16
CA LEU A 27 10.09 11.76 8.09
C LEU A 27 10.62 13.14 8.50
N VAL A 28 11.93 13.25 8.73
CA VAL A 28 12.60 14.50 9.13
C VAL A 28 12.62 15.49 7.96
N VAL A 29 12.89 14.99 6.75
CA VAL A 29 12.86 15.80 5.51
C VAL A 29 11.45 16.30 5.21
N LEU A 30 10.44 15.44 5.35
CA LEU A 30 9.04 15.85 5.19
C LEU A 30 8.62 16.89 6.23
N GLY A 31 9.00 16.67 7.50
CA GLY A 31 8.70 17.61 8.59
C GLY A 31 9.34 18.97 8.37
N SER A 32 10.64 19.01 8.09
CA SER A 32 11.36 20.26 7.80
C SER A 32 10.83 20.96 6.54
N GLY A 33 10.52 20.22 5.48
CA GLY A 33 9.88 20.76 4.29
C GLY A 33 8.52 21.38 4.59
N GLY A 34 7.69 20.71 5.39
CA GLY A 34 6.40 21.24 5.85
C GLY A 34 6.53 22.55 6.63
N VAL A 35 7.51 22.64 7.54
CA VAL A 35 7.80 23.87 8.30
C VAL A 35 8.21 25.01 7.38
N VAL A 36 9.07 24.76 6.40
CA VAL A 36 9.49 25.79 5.42
C VAL A 36 8.29 26.31 4.62
N VAL A 37 7.40 25.42 4.15
CA VAL A 37 6.18 25.80 3.43
C VAL A 37 5.24 26.63 4.33
N CYS A 38 5.06 26.24 5.60
CA CYS A 38 4.29 27.01 6.56
C CYS A 38 4.86 28.43 6.75
N ILE A 39 6.18 28.57 6.91
CA ILE A 39 6.84 29.87 7.07
C ILE A 39 6.68 30.74 5.82
N LEU A 40 6.83 30.16 4.63
CA LEU A 40 6.65 30.87 3.37
C LEU A 40 5.21 31.36 3.18
N LEU A 41 4.22 30.49 3.42
CA LEU A 41 2.81 30.87 3.37
C LEU A 41 2.47 31.95 4.39
N TRP A 42 2.99 31.84 5.61
CA TRP A 42 2.82 32.86 6.63
C TRP A 42 3.40 34.21 6.20
N ARG A 43 4.62 34.23 5.64
CA ARG A 43 5.26 35.44 5.11
C ARG A 43 4.43 36.10 4.01
N VAL A 44 3.88 35.32 3.08
CA VAL A 44 3.02 35.83 2.00
C VAL A 44 1.71 36.39 2.54
N LEU A 45 1.03 35.65 3.42
CA LEU A 45 -0.25 36.10 4.00
C LEU A 45 -0.09 37.36 4.86
N PHE A 46 0.96 37.42 5.69
CA PHE A 46 1.24 38.58 6.52
C PHE A 46 1.62 39.80 5.67
N GLY A 47 2.38 39.61 4.60
CA GLY A 47 2.73 40.67 3.65
C GLY A 47 1.51 41.28 2.96
N VAL A 48 0.57 40.46 2.51
CA VAL A 48 -0.69 40.91 1.91
C VAL A 48 -1.63 41.54 2.96
N ALA A 49 -1.69 40.99 4.16
CA ALA A 49 -2.55 41.53 5.22
C ALA A 49 -2.14 42.96 5.64
N ASN A 50 -0.84 43.22 5.77
CA ASN A 50 -0.33 44.54 6.16
C ASN A 50 -0.58 45.63 5.12
N THR A 51 -0.79 45.26 3.84
CA THR A 51 -1.14 46.24 2.79
C THR A 51 -2.60 46.67 2.82
N PHE A 52 -3.49 45.94 3.51
CA PHE A 52 -4.94 46.16 3.38
C PHE A 52 -5.67 46.79 4.58
N ILE A 53 -5.15 46.81 5.82
CA ILE A 53 -5.68 47.62 6.96
C ILE A 53 -4.86 47.33 8.22
N GLY A 54 -4.70 48.32 9.12
CA GLY A 54 -4.09 48.20 10.44
C GLY A 54 -4.85 47.27 11.39
N PHE A 55 -4.71 45.97 11.20
CA PHE A 55 -5.16 44.97 12.15
C PHE A 55 -4.30 45.03 13.41
N SER A 56 -4.92 44.96 14.60
CA SER A 56 -4.23 44.85 15.89
C SER A 56 -3.06 43.85 15.79
N GLU A 57 -1.85 44.37 15.97
CA GLU A 57 -0.58 43.68 15.66
C GLU A 57 -0.36 42.38 16.45
N GLY A 58 -1.11 42.16 17.53
CA GLY A 58 -0.94 41.04 18.44
C GLY A 58 -1.72 39.77 18.05
N MET A 59 -3.03 39.89 17.77
CA MET A 59 -3.89 38.72 17.53
C MET A 59 -3.83 38.18 16.09
N SER A 60 -3.60 39.08 15.13
CA SER A 60 -3.46 38.72 13.72
C SER A 60 -2.27 37.76 13.49
N LYS A 61 -1.13 38.00 14.14
CA LYS A 61 0.09 37.19 13.98
C LYS A 61 -0.12 35.70 14.29
N TYR A 62 -0.89 35.37 15.32
CA TYR A 62 -1.17 33.97 15.69
C TYR A 62 -2.21 33.31 14.78
N ALA A 63 -3.25 34.05 14.37
CA ALA A 63 -4.24 33.56 13.40
C ALA A 63 -3.60 33.27 12.03
N PHE A 64 -2.71 34.17 11.56
CA PHE A 64 -1.96 34.00 10.31
C PHE A 64 -0.92 32.87 10.35
N LEU A 65 -0.55 32.37 11.53
CA LEU A 65 0.30 31.18 11.68
C LEU A 65 -0.54 29.89 11.79
N ALA A 66 -1.69 29.96 12.47
CA ALA A 66 -2.60 28.83 12.62
C ALA A 66 -3.22 28.39 11.28
N PHE A 67 -3.54 29.35 10.40
CA PHE A 67 -4.21 29.02 9.13
C PHE A 67 -3.32 28.24 8.15
N PRO A 68 -2.06 28.63 7.89
CA PRO A 68 -1.14 27.86 7.04
C PRO A 68 -0.78 26.50 7.63
N SER A 69 -0.59 26.43 8.95
CA SER A 69 -0.30 25.16 9.60
C SER A 69 -1.46 24.18 9.46
N ALA A 70 -2.70 24.65 9.61
CA ALA A 70 -3.88 23.85 9.32
C ALA A 70 -3.95 23.41 7.85
N ILE A 71 -3.75 24.32 6.88
CA ILE A 71 -3.77 23.99 5.44
C ILE A 71 -2.73 22.90 5.11
N VAL A 72 -1.50 23.06 5.60
CA VAL A 72 -0.42 22.09 5.35
C VAL A 72 -0.72 20.75 6.02
N ALA A 73 -1.26 20.76 7.25
CA ALA A 73 -1.66 19.53 7.95
C ALA A 73 -2.80 18.80 7.21
N PHE A 74 -3.87 19.50 6.83
CA PHE A 74 -4.99 18.93 6.09
C PHE A 74 -4.58 18.44 4.70
N THR A 75 -3.73 19.19 4.00
CA THR A 75 -3.18 18.77 2.69
C THR A 75 -2.31 17.53 2.83
N GLY A 76 -1.47 17.47 3.87
CA GLY A 76 -0.67 16.30 4.20
C GLY A 76 -1.53 15.07 4.50
N LEU A 77 -2.59 15.22 5.29
CA LEU A 77 -3.55 14.14 5.58
C LEU A 77 -4.32 13.71 4.33
N TYR A 78 -4.75 14.64 3.50
CA TYR A 78 -5.43 14.37 2.23
C TYR A 78 -4.53 13.55 1.30
N TYR A 79 -3.28 13.98 1.11
CA TYR A 79 -2.33 13.28 0.25
C TYR A 79 -1.94 11.91 0.84
N ARG A 80 -1.78 11.83 2.17
CA ARG A 80 -1.58 10.55 2.88
C ARG A 80 -2.74 9.59 2.59
N SER A 81 -4.00 10.03 2.70
CA SER A 81 -5.18 9.21 2.42
C SER A 81 -5.24 8.73 0.95
N LYS A 82 -4.81 9.58 0.01
CA LYS A 82 -4.77 9.24 -1.41
C LYS A 82 -3.64 8.26 -1.74
N LEU A 83 -2.52 8.30 -1.02
CA LEU A 83 -1.39 7.39 -1.24
C LEU A 83 -1.45 6.09 -0.43
N THR A 84 -2.12 6.04 0.72
CA THR A 84 -2.23 4.82 1.53
C THR A 84 -3.20 3.82 0.91
N ILE A 85 -2.84 2.54 0.92
CA ILE A 85 -3.72 1.46 0.49
C ILE A 85 -4.35 0.88 1.76
N ASN A 86 -5.68 0.75 1.77
CA ASN A 86 -6.38 0.05 2.84
C ASN A 86 -6.61 -1.42 2.41
N PRO A 87 -6.04 -2.41 3.12
CA PRO A 87 -6.18 -3.83 2.78
C PRO A 87 -7.62 -4.34 2.93
N ASP A 88 -8.41 -3.83 3.88
CA ASP A 88 -9.83 -4.24 4.04
C ASP A 88 -10.68 -3.81 2.85
N LYS A 89 -10.39 -2.62 2.29
CA LYS A 89 -11.06 -2.17 1.08
C LYS A 89 -10.70 -3.06 -0.11
N VAL A 90 -9.44 -3.47 -0.22
CA VAL A 90 -8.98 -4.42 -1.23
C VAL A 90 -9.67 -5.77 -1.07
N TYR A 91 -9.74 -6.30 0.15
CA TYR A 91 -10.45 -7.54 0.48
C TYR A 91 -11.92 -7.50 0.06
N ARG A 92 -12.65 -6.44 0.44
CA ARG A 92 -14.07 -6.28 0.06
C ARG A 92 -14.26 -6.22 -1.46
N MET A 93 -13.35 -5.52 -2.16
CA MET A 93 -13.39 -5.45 -3.62
C MET A 93 -13.09 -6.82 -4.26
N ALA A 94 -12.12 -7.56 -3.72
CA ALA A 94 -11.79 -8.92 -4.18
C ALA A 94 -12.96 -9.89 -3.96
N MET A 95 -13.53 -9.94 -2.74
CA MET A 95 -14.69 -10.77 -2.42
C MET A 95 -15.89 -10.48 -3.31
N ARG A 96 -16.18 -9.19 -3.59
CA ARG A 96 -17.27 -8.82 -4.51
C ARG A 96 -17.03 -9.39 -5.91
N LYS A 97 -15.80 -9.35 -6.42
CA LYS A 97 -15.47 -9.91 -7.74
C LYS A 97 -15.55 -11.44 -7.75
N LEU A 98 -15.02 -12.10 -6.73
CA LEU A 98 -15.07 -13.57 -6.59
C LEU A 98 -16.52 -14.09 -6.53
N ASN A 99 -17.39 -13.40 -5.77
CA ASN A 99 -18.81 -13.76 -5.67
C ASN A 99 -19.64 -13.36 -6.91
N THR A 100 -19.07 -12.62 -7.86
CA THR A 100 -19.76 -12.28 -9.13
C THR A 100 -19.31 -13.22 -10.27
N SER A 101 -18.15 -13.88 -10.14
CA SER A 101 -17.61 -14.73 -11.20
C SER A 101 -18.18 -16.14 -11.18
N ALA A 102 -18.94 -16.50 -12.22
CA ALA A 102 -19.51 -17.83 -12.41
C ALA A 102 -18.46 -18.95 -12.39
N GLY A 103 -17.32 -18.77 -13.07
CA GLY A 103 -16.30 -19.82 -13.17
C GLY A 103 -15.64 -20.20 -11.84
N ILE A 104 -15.57 -19.29 -10.86
CA ILE A 104 -15.08 -19.64 -9.51
C ILE A 104 -16.19 -20.27 -8.67
N LEU A 105 -17.42 -19.76 -8.81
CA LEU A 105 -18.57 -20.31 -8.10
C LEU A 105 -18.88 -21.75 -8.54
N GLU A 106 -18.64 -22.09 -9.80
CA GLU A 106 -18.79 -23.45 -10.33
C GLU A 106 -17.76 -24.42 -9.73
N VAL A 107 -16.51 -23.98 -9.53
CA VAL A 107 -15.43 -24.85 -9.04
C VAL A 107 -15.43 -25.01 -7.52
N MET A 108 -15.86 -23.98 -6.77
CA MET A 108 -15.81 -24.00 -5.30
C MET A 108 -17.17 -24.12 -4.63
N GLY A 109 -18.26 -23.87 -5.36
CA GLY A 109 -19.63 -23.82 -4.85
C GLY A 109 -19.97 -22.49 -4.18
N ALA A 110 -21.17 -21.97 -4.45
CA ALA A 110 -21.69 -20.74 -3.85
C ALA A 110 -22.38 -21.01 -2.49
N PRO A 111 -22.36 -20.07 -1.53
CA PRO A 111 -21.66 -18.78 -1.54
C PRO A 111 -20.20 -18.90 -1.07
N LEU A 112 -19.32 -17.99 -1.53
CA LEU A 112 -17.96 -17.93 -1.02
C LEU A 112 -17.90 -17.12 0.26
N THR A 113 -17.38 -17.75 1.30
CA THR A 113 -17.13 -17.15 2.61
C THR A 113 -15.63 -17.01 2.81
N GLY A 114 -15.18 -15.81 3.17
CA GLY A 114 -13.78 -15.59 3.54
C GLY A 114 -13.59 -15.81 5.04
N THR A 115 -12.41 -16.28 5.43
CA THR A 115 -12.04 -16.44 6.83
C THR A 115 -11.50 -15.10 7.40
N ASP A 116 -11.45 -14.99 8.73
CA ASP A 116 -10.86 -13.84 9.42
C ASP A 116 -9.34 -13.75 9.26
N LEU A 117 -8.68 -14.86 8.88
CA LEU A 117 -7.25 -14.88 8.62
C LEU A 117 -6.92 -14.13 7.32
N ARG A 118 -6.14 -13.06 7.41
CA ARG A 118 -5.69 -12.27 6.26
C ARG A 118 -4.22 -11.90 6.44
N ALA A 119 -3.41 -12.17 5.44
CA ALA A 119 -2.03 -11.70 5.40
C ALA A 119 -1.86 -10.69 4.28
N TYR A 120 -1.19 -9.59 4.56
CA TYR A 120 -0.89 -8.59 3.55
C TYR A 120 0.54 -8.10 3.69
N VAL A 121 1.16 -7.83 2.54
CA VAL A 121 2.46 -7.16 2.45
C VAL A 121 2.33 -5.96 1.53
N MET A 122 2.84 -4.84 2.03
CA MET A 122 2.91 -3.60 1.29
C MET A 122 4.28 -3.50 0.64
N SER A 123 4.33 -3.42 -0.69
CA SER A 123 5.56 -3.24 -1.45
C SER A 123 5.58 -1.89 -2.16
N GLY A 124 6.71 -1.19 -2.08
CA GLY A 124 6.90 0.13 -2.69
C GLY A 124 6.44 1.30 -1.81
N GLY A 125 6.23 2.47 -2.43
CA GLY A 125 5.91 3.71 -1.70
C GLY A 125 7.10 4.54 -1.24
N GLY A 126 8.31 4.19 -1.68
CA GLY A 126 9.50 5.00 -1.47
C GLY A 126 9.70 6.07 -2.54
N VAL A 127 10.35 7.16 -2.16
CA VAL A 127 10.93 8.12 -3.10
C VAL A 127 12.25 7.52 -3.58
N SER A 128 12.39 7.29 -4.88
CA SER A 128 13.67 6.88 -5.47
C SER A 128 14.19 8.03 -6.31
N LEU A 129 15.46 8.37 -6.09
CA LEU A 129 16.16 9.42 -6.81
C LEU A 129 17.11 8.74 -7.80
N LYS A 130 16.68 8.60 -9.05
CA LYS A 130 17.55 8.08 -10.12
C LYS A 130 17.93 9.26 -11.01
N ASN A 131 19.21 9.58 -11.11
CA ASN A 131 19.73 10.68 -11.94
C ASN A 131 19.08 12.05 -11.67
N PHE A 132 18.85 12.41 -10.40
CA PHE A 132 18.15 13.66 -9.99
C PHE A 132 16.67 13.73 -10.38
N ASP A 133 16.10 12.69 -11.00
CA ASP A 133 14.65 12.58 -11.16
C ASP A 133 14.02 11.97 -9.90
N LEU A 134 13.18 12.76 -9.24
CA LEU A 134 12.31 12.27 -8.18
C LEU A 134 11.22 11.37 -8.77
N ARG A 135 11.30 10.07 -8.53
CA ARG A 135 10.20 9.15 -8.85
C ARG A 135 9.55 8.67 -7.56
N LEU A 136 8.31 9.11 -7.31
CA LEU A 136 7.44 8.46 -6.33
C LEU A 136 6.99 7.11 -6.89
N ARG A 137 7.44 6.02 -6.26
CA ARG A 137 6.97 4.67 -6.60
C ARG A 137 5.56 4.49 -6.05
N SER A 138 4.65 4.02 -6.89
CA SER A 138 3.28 3.67 -6.47
C SER A 138 3.35 2.52 -5.46
N LYS A 139 2.57 2.62 -4.38
CA LYS A 139 2.39 1.51 -3.44
C LYS A 139 1.66 0.36 -4.13
N ARG A 140 2.09 -0.86 -3.84
CA ARG A 140 1.43 -2.11 -4.18
C ARG A 140 1.09 -2.83 -2.88
N CYS A 141 -0.05 -3.48 -2.84
CA CYS A 141 -0.50 -4.31 -1.75
C CYS A 141 -0.71 -5.71 -2.29
N PHE A 142 -0.01 -6.67 -1.70
CA PHE A 142 -0.21 -8.08 -1.91
C PHE A 142 -1.05 -8.58 -0.74
N LEU A 143 -2.20 -9.15 -1.02
CA LEU A 143 -3.13 -9.67 -0.02
C LEU A 143 -3.36 -11.15 -0.32
N ILE A 144 -3.17 -11.99 0.71
CA ILE A 144 -3.48 -13.41 0.69
C ILE A 144 -4.49 -13.70 1.79
N PHE A 145 -5.53 -14.44 1.44
CA PHE A 145 -6.52 -14.91 2.40
C PHE A 145 -7.14 -16.23 1.94
N PRO A 146 -7.48 -17.13 2.88
CA PRO A 146 -8.23 -18.33 2.56
C PRO A 146 -9.71 -18.01 2.36
N ILE A 147 -10.32 -18.78 1.47
CA ILE A 147 -11.76 -18.76 1.19
C ILE A 147 -12.33 -20.17 1.25
N SER A 148 -13.60 -20.26 1.65
CA SER A 148 -14.36 -21.50 1.68
C SER A 148 -15.62 -21.32 0.83
N GLY A 149 -15.74 -22.13 -0.21
CA GLY A 149 -17.01 -22.40 -0.86
C GLY A 149 -17.72 -23.59 -0.19
N SER A 150 -18.90 -23.92 -0.69
CA SER A 150 -19.69 -25.07 -0.21
C SER A 150 -19.06 -26.42 -0.57
N GLU A 151 -18.30 -26.48 -1.67
CA GLU A 151 -17.67 -27.71 -2.13
C GLU A 151 -16.17 -27.77 -1.78
N ARG A 152 -15.46 -26.65 -1.94
CA ARG A 152 -13.99 -26.62 -1.79
C ARG A 152 -13.50 -25.39 -1.05
N LYS A 153 -12.35 -25.55 -0.39
CA LYS A 153 -11.56 -24.46 0.19
C LYS A 153 -10.48 -24.04 -0.80
N GLY A 154 -10.09 -22.78 -0.79
CA GLY A 154 -9.05 -22.24 -1.66
C GLY A 154 -8.27 -21.12 -1.01
N LEU A 155 -7.17 -20.71 -1.65
CA LEU A 155 -6.34 -19.58 -1.22
C LEU A 155 -6.37 -18.50 -2.29
N VAL A 156 -6.74 -17.27 -1.92
CA VAL A 156 -6.78 -16.14 -2.84
C VAL A 156 -5.49 -15.38 -2.77
N SER A 157 -4.91 -15.07 -3.92
CA SER A 157 -3.80 -14.14 -4.07
C SER A 157 -4.26 -12.90 -4.83
N VAL A 158 -4.07 -11.72 -4.23
CA VAL A 158 -4.48 -10.44 -4.83
C VAL A 158 -3.29 -9.49 -4.88
N GLU A 159 -3.04 -8.90 -6.05
CA GLU A 159 -2.13 -7.76 -6.19
C GLU A 159 -2.92 -6.51 -6.58
N VAL A 160 -2.81 -5.45 -5.77
CA VAL A 160 -3.41 -4.16 -6.08
C VAL A 160 -2.39 -3.06 -6.05
N LYS A 161 -2.40 -2.23 -7.10
CA LYS A 161 -1.58 -1.03 -7.21
C LYS A 161 -2.47 0.20 -7.08
N LYS A 162 -2.05 1.18 -6.28
CA LYS A 162 -2.76 2.45 -6.20
C LYS A 162 -2.16 3.47 -7.17
N LYS A 163 -2.96 3.92 -8.15
CA LYS A 163 -2.58 4.94 -9.14
C LYS A 163 -3.51 6.13 -9.01
N LYS A 164 -2.96 7.34 -8.78
CA LYS A 164 -3.73 8.60 -8.68
C LYS A 164 -4.95 8.53 -7.74
N GLY A 165 -4.86 7.72 -6.67
CA GLY A 165 -5.94 7.52 -5.71
C GLY A 165 -6.96 6.43 -6.04
N GLN A 166 -6.90 5.81 -7.23
CA GLN A 166 -7.73 4.67 -7.62
C GLN A 166 -6.99 3.34 -7.39
N TYR A 167 -7.76 2.28 -7.09
CA TYR A 167 -7.27 0.92 -6.89
C TYR A 167 -7.28 0.19 -8.25
N ASP A 168 -6.10 -0.12 -8.77
CA ASP A 168 -5.87 -0.87 -10.00
C ASP A 168 -5.49 -2.30 -9.60
N MET A 169 -6.43 -3.25 -9.67
CA MET A 169 -6.14 -4.67 -9.43
C MET A 169 -5.31 -5.18 -10.60
N LYS A 170 -4.13 -5.70 -10.29
CA LYS A 170 -3.24 -6.32 -11.27
C LYS A 170 -3.52 -7.81 -11.34
N LEU A 171 -3.61 -8.44 -10.17
CA LEU A 171 -3.78 -9.89 -10.06
C LEU A 171 -4.93 -10.22 -9.13
N LEU A 172 -5.77 -11.16 -9.54
CA LEU A 172 -6.75 -11.83 -8.70
C LEU A 172 -6.76 -13.30 -9.11
N ALA A 173 -6.12 -14.14 -8.30
CA ALA A 173 -6.00 -15.57 -8.54
C ALA A 173 -6.51 -16.37 -7.34
N VAL A 174 -7.04 -17.56 -7.60
CA VAL A 174 -7.51 -18.51 -6.59
C VAL A 174 -6.84 -19.85 -6.81
N ASP A 175 -6.16 -20.32 -5.77
CA ASP A 175 -5.51 -21.63 -5.73
C ASP A 175 -6.46 -22.61 -5.03
N VAL A 176 -6.97 -23.58 -5.78
CA VAL A 176 -7.85 -24.64 -5.27
C VAL A 176 -7.03 -25.93 -5.14
N PRO A 177 -6.77 -26.41 -3.90
CA PRO A 177 -6.15 -27.71 -3.70
C PRO A 177 -7.06 -28.83 -4.23
N MET A 178 -6.50 -29.67 -5.09
CA MET A 178 -7.18 -30.84 -5.65
C MET A 178 -6.88 -32.08 -4.81
N ALA A 179 -7.88 -32.94 -4.59
CA ALA A 179 -7.71 -34.18 -3.83
C ALA A 179 -6.77 -35.19 -4.51
N SER A 180 -6.68 -35.14 -5.85
CA SER A 180 -5.74 -35.95 -6.63
C SER A 180 -5.23 -35.14 -7.83
N GLY A 181 -4.14 -34.40 -7.64
CA GLY A 181 -3.49 -33.64 -8.70
C GLY A 181 -2.76 -32.38 -8.18
N PRO A 182 -2.04 -31.66 -9.05
CA PRO A 182 -1.47 -30.36 -8.70
C PRO A 182 -2.58 -29.34 -8.41
N ASP A 183 -2.32 -28.41 -7.49
CA ASP A 183 -3.21 -27.29 -7.17
C ASP A 183 -3.66 -26.58 -8.46
N GLN A 184 -4.97 -26.43 -8.66
CA GLN A 184 -5.50 -25.73 -9.83
C GLN A 184 -5.57 -24.23 -9.50
N ARG A 185 -4.83 -23.42 -10.26
CA ARG A 185 -4.87 -21.96 -10.17
C ARG A 185 -5.84 -21.38 -11.18
N LEU A 186 -6.83 -20.65 -10.70
CA LEU A 186 -7.81 -19.93 -11.51
C LEU A 186 -7.50 -18.43 -11.47
N PHE A 187 -7.24 -17.84 -12.64
CA PHE A 187 -7.01 -16.40 -12.76
C PHE A 187 -8.32 -15.70 -13.15
N LEU A 188 -8.75 -14.74 -12.34
CA LEU A 188 -9.88 -13.88 -12.65
C LEU A 188 -9.44 -12.58 -13.33
N ILE A 189 -8.28 -12.06 -12.91
CA ILE A 189 -7.68 -10.84 -13.42
C ILE A 189 -6.17 -11.05 -13.41
N GLY A 190 -5.53 -10.69 -14.52
CA GLY A 190 -4.09 -10.87 -14.73
C GLY A 190 -3.74 -12.28 -15.17
N ASP A 191 -2.44 -12.50 -15.38
CA ASP A 191 -1.91 -13.72 -15.97
C ASP A 191 -0.81 -14.35 -15.11
N GLU A 192 -0.35 -15.53 -15.51
CA GLU A 192 0.74 -16.26 -14.84
C GLU A 192 2.05 -15.44 -14.79
N GLU A 193 2.31 -14.60 -15.80
CA GLU A 193 3.48 -13.72 -15.78
C GLU A 193 3.39 -12.66 -14.67
N GLU A 194 2.21 -12.04 -14.48
CA GLU A 194 1.99 -11.06 -13.42
C GLU A 194 2.08 -11.74 -12.05
N TYR A 195 1.55 -12.97 -11.93
CA TYR A 195 1.75 -13.81 -10.75
C TYR A 195 3.23 -14.07 -10.48
N ARG A 196 4.04 -14.41 -11.49
CA ARG A 196 5.47 -14.69 -11.31
C ARG A 196 6.26 -13.44 -10.90
N ILE A 197 5.91 -12.27 -11.45
CA ILE A 197 6.53 -10.98 -11.10
C ILE A 197 6.20 -10.58 -9.65
N GLY A 198 4.95 -10.80 -9.22
CA GLY A 198 4.52 -10.59 -7.82
C GLY A 198 4.89 -11.75 -6.87
N GLY A 199 5.26 -12.89 -7.44
CA GLY A 199 5.32 -14.20 -6.78
C GLY A 199 6.34 -14.30 -5.67
N GLY A 200 7.42 -13.51 -5.71
CA GLY A 200 8.40 -13.47 -4.61
C GLY A 200 7.77 -13.08 -3.28
N LEU A 201 6.90 -12.06 -3.26
CA LEU A 201 6.23 -11.60 -2.04
C LEU A 201 5.00 -12.44 -1.68
N ILE A 202 4.33 -13.00 -2.69
CA ILE A 202 3.16 -13.87 -2.50
C ILE A 202 3.60 -15.23 -1.91
N SER A 203 4.72 -15.78 -2.37
CA SER A 203 5.28 -17.03 -1.84
C SER A 203 5.74 -16.88 -0.39
N GLU A 204 6.40 -15.78 -0.02
CA GLU A 204 6.77 -15.47 1.37
C GLU A 204 5.56 -15.42 2.32
N LEU A 205 4.39 -15.03 1.82
CA LEU A 205 3.15 -14.95 2.60
C LEU A 205 2.38 -16.27 2.65
N ARG A 206 2.61 -17.20 1.73
CA ARG A 206 1.86 -18.45 1.63
C ARG A 206 2.11 -19.34 2.86
N ASP A 207 3.36 -19.59 3.19
CA ASP A 207 3.73 -20.56 4.24
C ASP A 207 3.24 -20.13 5.64
N PRO A 208 3.39 -18.86 6.06
CA PRO A 208 2.82 -18.39 7.33
C PRO A 208 1.31 -18.53 7.39
N VAL A 209 0.60 -18.27 6.28
CA VAL A 209 -0.87 -18.35 6.22
C VAL A 209 -1.34 -19.80 6.31
N VAL A 210 -0.71 -20.71 5.57
CA VAL A 210 -1.05 -22.14 5.61
C VAL A 210 -0.81 -22.72 7.00
N LYS A 211 0.31 -22.36 7.63
CA LYS A 211 0.63 -22.78 9.00
C LYS A 211 -0.37 -22.23 10.02
N ALA A 212 -0.75 -20.95 9.89
CA ALA A 212 -1.78 -20.34 10.74
C ALA A 212 -3.14 -21.03 10.57
N LEU A 213 -3.53 -21.36 9.33
CA LEU A 213 -4.78 -22.07 9.06
C LEU A 213 -4.79 -23.51 9.62
N ALA A 214 -3.65 -24.20 9.56
CA ALA A 214 -3.50 -25.52 10.18
C ALA A 214 -3.62 -25.43 11.71
N ALA A 215 -2.98 -24.44 12.33
CA ALA A 215 -3.07 -24.21 13.76
C ALA A 215 -4.51 -23.90 14.21
N THR A 216 -5.24 -23.05 13.48
CA THR A 216 -6.65 -22.75 13.79
C THR A 216 -7.50 -24.02 13.79
N LYS A 217 -7.35 -24.91 12.79
CA LYS A 217 -8.07 -26.19 12.77
C LYS A 217 -7.74 -27.09 13.96
N GLU A 218 -6.48 -27.11 14.39
CA GLU A 218 -6.07 -27.91 15.56
C GLU A 218 -6.66 -27.35 16.86
N PHE A 219 -6.77 -26.03 16.98
CA PHE A 219 -7.43 -25.40 18.13
C PHE A 219 -8.93 -25.70 18.14
N ASP A 220 -9.61 -25.53 17.01
CA ASP A 220 -11.04 -25.82 16.88
C ASP A 220 -11.34 -27.29 17.25
N ALA A 221 -10.55 -28.24 16.73
CA ALA A 221 -10.71 -29.66 17.05
C ALA A 221 -10.47 -30.00 18.53
N ARG A 222 -9.52 -29.31 19.18
CA ARG A 222 -9.27 -29.48 20.62
C ARG A 222 -10.41 -28.91 21.46
N ASP A 223 -10.97 -27.77 21.08
CA ASP A 223 -12.07 -27.15 21.80
C ASP A 223 -13.38 -27.95 21.64
N GLU A 224 -13.64 -28.53 20.47
CA GLU A 224 -14.73 -29.49 20.27
C GLU A 224 -14.58 -30.74 21.15
N SER A 225 -13.37 -31.29 21.27
CA SER A 225 -13.11 -32.48 22.10
C SER A 225 -13.24 -32.25 23.61
N LYS A 226 -13.16 -31.00 24.08
CA LYS A 226 -13.30 -30.63 25.50
C LYS A 226 -14.72 -30.28 25.91
N ASN A 227 -15.59 -30.02 24.93
CA ASN A 227 -17.00 -29.65 25.15
C ASN A 227 -17.97 -30.84 25.00
N LEU A 228 -17.44 -32.05 24.76
CA LEU A 228 -18.12 -33.35 24.81
C LEU A 228 -17.73 -34.10 26.08
#